data_AF-A0A3D1H7D7-F1
#
_entry.id   AF-A0A3D1H7D7-F1
#
_cell.length_a   1.000
_cell.length_b   1.000
_cell.length_c   1.000
_cell.angle_alpha   90.00
_cell.angle_beta   90.00
_cell.angle_gamma   90.00
#
_symmetry.space_group_name_H-M   'P 1'
#
loop_
_entity.id
_entity.type
_entity.pdbx_description
1 polymer ?
#
loop_
_entity_poly.entity_id
_entity_poly.type
_entity_poly.pdbx_seq_one_letter_code
_entity_poly.pdbx_strand_id
1 'polypeptide(L)'
;MTFKGGKMMVMLTALSTLGGGAWAGFQFYDDYMDMKEVIANIDTDAIEARNTQIIQKLDDAIEYTRDIKSGLRDDIISIEKQADRVEDQVRDSEEKVRVMIDKANERFETKRDSLKSDTDRDMKELEDRLEAKLQRALDNPLSD
;
A
#
# COMPACT_ATOMS: atom_id res chain seq x y z
N MET A 1 -25.04 -83.24 -49.43
CA MET A 1 -24.87 -81.96 -50.15
C MET A 1 -23.59 -81.31 -49.68
N THR A 2 -22.57 -81.32 -50.54
CA THR A 2 -21.24 -80.80 -50.24
C THR A 2 -21.30 -79.27 -50.19
N PHE A 3 -20.87 -78.68 -49.07
CA PHE A 3 -20.74 -77.24 -48.87
C PHE A 3 -19.71 -76.64 -49.86
N LYS A 4 -20.13 -76.39 -51.10
CA LYS A 4 -19.34 -75.68 -52.12
C LYS A 4 -19.13 -74.19 -51.77
N GLY A 5 -19.87 -73.65 -50.79
CA GLY A 5 -19.68 -72.30 -50.25
C GLY A 5 -18.61 -72.16 -49.15
N GLY A 6 -18.23 -73.25 -48.47
CA GLY A 6 -17.34 -73.18 -47.31
C GLY A 6 -15.89 -72.83 -47.64
N LYS A 7 -15.35 -73.34 -48.77
CA LYS A 7 -13.99 -73.04 -49.21
C LYS A 7 -13.84 -71.60 -49.72
N MET A 8 -14.86 -71.08 -50.40
CA MET A 8 -14.90 -69.67 -50.81
C MET A 8 -15.05 -68.74 -49.62
N MET A 9 -15.87 -69.10 -48.62
CA MET A 9 -15.95 -68.35 -47.36
C MET A 9 -14.62 -68.33 -46.63
N VAL A 10 -13.95 -69.47 -46.44
CA VAL A 10 -12.62 -69.50 -45.77
C VAL A 10 -11.58 -68.66 -46.51
N MET A 11 -11.58 -68.68 -47.85
CA MET A 11 -10.67 -67.86 -48.64
C MET A 11 -11.00 -66.36 -48.55
N LEU A 12 -12.28 -66.00 -48.56
CA LEU A 12 -12.72 -64.62 -48.36
C LEU A 12 -12.40 -64.14 -46.95
N THR A 13 -12.62 -64.94 -45.91
CA THR A 13 -12.28 -64.60 -44.53
C THR A 13 -10.76 -64.47 -44.36
N ALA A 14 -9.96 -65.36 -44.94
CA ALA A 14 -8.50 -65.27 -44.91
C ALA A 14 -7.99 -64.00 -45.62
N LEU A 15 -8.53 -63.68 -46.80
CA LEU A 15 -8.17 -62.46 -47.54
C LEU A 15 -8.64 -61.18 -46.83
N SER A 16 -9.78 -61.21 -46.13
CA SER A 16 -10.27 -60.06 -45.36
C SER A 16 -9.55 -59.88 -44.02
N THR A 17 -9.09 -60.95 -43.36
CA THR A 17 -8.17 -60.86 -42.21
C THR A 17 -6.78 -60.39 -42.64
N LEU A 18 -6.26 -60.86 -43.79
CA LEU A 18 -5.00 -60.36 -44.35
C LEU A 18 -5.12 -58.90 -44.81
N GLY A 19 -6.24 -58.51 -45.42
CA GLY A 19 -6.52 -57.13 -45.80
C GLY A 19 -6.70 -56.20 -44.61
N GLY A 20 -7.38 -56.65 -43.55
CA GLY A 20 -7.52 -55.91 -42.30
C GLY A 20 -6.21 -55.79 -41.51
N GLY A 21 -5.39 -56.84 -41.47
CA GLY A 21 -4.05 -56.81 -40.88
C GLY A 21 -3.07 -55.94 -41.66
N ALA A 22 -3.13 -55.97 -42.99
CA ALA A 22 -2.36 -55.08 -43.85
C ALA A 22 -2.80 -53.62 -43.72
N TRP A 23 -4.11 -53.35 -43.58
CA TRP A 23 -4.64 -52.01 -43.36
C TRP A 23 -4.28 -51.47 -41.97
N ALA A 24 -4.38 -52.29 -40.92
CA ALA A 24 -3.92 -51.91 -39.58
C ALA A 24 -2.41 -51.63 -39.56
N GLY A 25 -1.60 -52.48 -40.21
CA GLY A 25 -0.17 -52.25 -40.36
C GLY A 25 0.18 -50.99 -41.19
N PHE A 26 -0.61 -50.69 -42.22
CA PHE A 26 -0.50 -49.47 -43.01
C PHE A 26 -0.85 -48.23 -42.18
N GLN A 27 -1.94 -48.26 -41.41
CA GLN A 27 -2.35 -47.15 -40.55
C GLN A 27 -1.31 -46.84 -39.47
N PHE A 28 -0.71 -47.85 -38.83
CA PHE A 28 0.39 -47.64 -37.89
C PHE A 28 1.63 -47.02 -38.54
N TYR A 29 1.91 -47.37 -39.80
CA TYR A 29 3.01 -46.79 -40.54
C TYR A 29 2.72 -45.33 -40.94
N ASP A 30 1.50 -45.06 -41.39
CA ASP A 30 1.00 -43.73 -41.76
C ASP A 30 1.06 -42.79 -40.55
N ASP A 31 0.46 -43.18 -39.41
CA ASP A 31 0.48 -42.42 -38.15
C ASP A 31 1.92 -42.16 -37.65
N TYR A 32 2.83 -43.13 -37.83
CA TYR A 32 4.24 -42.97 -37.47
C TYR A 32 4.97 -41.98 -38.38
N MET A 33 4.68 -42.02 -39.69
CA MET A 33 5.26 -41.10 -40.66
C MET A 33 4.71 -39.69 -40.47
N ASP A 34 3.42 -39.53 -40.19
CA ASP A 34 2.77 -38.26 -39.84
C ASP A 34 3.40 -37.66 -38.58
N MET A 35 3.58 -38.46 -37.53
CA MET A 35 4.25 -38.00 -36.30
C MET A 35 5.71 -37.59 -36.56
N LYS A 36 6.43 -38.34 -37.41
CA LYS A 36 7.80 -38.02 -37.80
C LYS A 36 7.87 -36.73 -38.61
N GLU A 37 6.91 -36.49 -39.49
CA GLU A 37 6.80 -35.24 -40.27
C GLU A 37 6.51 -34.05 -39.34
N VAL A 38 5.59 -34.21 -38.38
CA VAL A 38 5.32 -33.18 -37.37
C VAL A 38 6.58 -32.86 -36.56
N ILE A 39 7.30 -33.87 -36.07
CA ILE A 39 8.53 -33.67 -35.27
C ILE A 39 9.65 -33.04 -36.12
N ALA A 40 9.78 -33.43 -37.39
CA ALA A 40 10.77 -32.86 -38.29
C ALA A 40 10.49 -31.39 -38.64
N ASN A 41 9.22 -30.97 -38.58
CA ASN A 41 8.79 -29.59 -38.83
C ASN A 41 8.78 -28.71 -37.55
N ILE A 42 9.07 -29.27 -36.37
CA ILE A 42 9.28 -28.47 -35.17
C ILE A 42 10.63 -27.77 -35.28
N ASP A 43 10.58 -26.44 -35.36
CA ASP A 43 11.76 -25.58 -35.32
C ASP A 43 12.29 -25.51 -33.88
N THR A 44 13.15 -26.48 -33.55
CA THR A 44 13.79 -26.58 -32.24
C THR A 44 14.65 -25.36 -31.93
N ASP A 45 15.27 -24.76 -32.95
CA ASP A 45 16.16 -23.61 -32.81
C ASP A 45 15.37 -22.34 -32.45
N ALA A 46 14.19 -22.15 -33.05
CA ALA A 46 13.29 -21.07 -32.68
C ALA A 46 12.74 -21.22 -31.25
N ILE A 47 12.49 -22.46 -30.81
CA ILE A 47 12.06 -22.75 -29.43
C ILE A 47 13.20 -22.48 -28.45
N GLU A 48 14.42 -22.93 -28.75
CA GLU A 48 15.61 -22.68 -27.93
C GLU A 48 15.89 -21.17 -27.82
N ALA A 49 15.87 -20.46 -28.94
CA ALA A 49 16.05 -19.00 -28.95
C ALA A 49 15.00 -18.27 -28.11
N ARG A 50 13.72 -18.70 -28.15
CA ARG A 50 12.67 -18.15 -27.27
C ARG A 50 12.93 -18.48 -25.80
N ASN A 51 13.35 -19.69 -25.48
CA ASN A 51 13.69 -20.08 -24.11
C ASN A 51 14.85 -19.25 -23.57
N THR A 52 15.90 -19.02 -24.36
CA THR A 52 17.01 -18.14 -23.99
C THR A 52 16.54 -16.71 -23.73
N GLN A 53 15.69 -16.15 -24.59
CA GLN A 53 15.11 -14.82 -24.37
C GLN A 53 14.24 -14.75 -23.12
N ILE A 54 13.48 -15.81 -22.82
CA ILE A 54 12.66 -15.90 -21.61
C ILE A 54 13.57 -15.91 -20.38
N ILE A 55 14.63 -16.71 -20.38
CA ILE A 55 15.60 -16.77 -19.28
C ILE A 55 16.25 -15.40 -19.05
N GLN A 56 16.71 -14.72 -20.12
CA GLN A 56 17.26 -13.36 -20.02
C GLN A 56 16.28 -12.38 -19.37
N LYS A 57 15.02 -12.35 -19.82
CA LYS A 57 14.00 -11.47 -19.23
C LYS A 57 13.70 -11.81 -17.76
N LEU A 58 13.78 -13.08 -17.38
CA LEU A 58 13.59 -13.50 -16.00
C LEU A 58 14.76 -13.06 -15.13
N ASP A 59 16.00 -13.22 -15.60
CA ASP A 59 17.20 -12.75 -14.91
C ASP A 59 17.19 -11.23 -14.73
N ASP A 60 16.86 -10.47 -15.79
CA ASP A 60 16.70 -9.01 -15.74
C ASP A 60 15.63 -8.59 -14.73
N ALA A 61 14.48 -9.29 -14.72
CA ALA A 61 13.40 -9.02 -13.78
C ALA A 61 13.81 -9.34 -12.32
N ILE A 62 14.59 -10.40 -12.10
CA ILE A 62 15.13 -10.76 -10.78
C ILE A 62 16.13 -9.70 -10.30
N GLU A 63 17.02 -9.23 -11.17
CA GLU A 63 17.98 -8.17 -10.87
C GLU A 63 17.25 -6.86 -10.52
N TYR A 64 16.32 -6.44 -11.37
CA TYR A 64 15.48 -5.26 -11.11
C TYR A 64 14.73 -5.36 -9.78
N THR A 65 14.18 -6.54 -9.46
CA THR A 65 13.50 -6.78 -8.17
C THR A 65 14.47 -6.70 -6.99
N ARG A 66 15.72 -7.16 -7.16
CA ARG A 66 16.76 -7.08 -6.12
C ARG A 66 17.19 -5.65 -5.87
N ASP A 67 17.32 -4.84 -6.91
CA ASP A 67 17.66 -3.43 -6.82
C ASP A 67 16.54 -2.64 -6.15
N ILE A 68 15.27 -2.88 -6.53
CA ILE A 68 14.12 -2.31 -5.83
C ILE A 68 14.16 -2.69 -4.35
N LYS A 69 14.39 -3.97 -4.04
CA LYS A 69 14.43 -4.42 -2.63
C LYS A 69 15.53 -3.71 -1.85
N SER A 70 16.71 -3.51 -2.45
CA SER A 70 17.80 -2.77 -1.82
C SER A 70 17.44 -1.30 -1.63
N GLY A 71 16.93 -0.64 -2.66
CA GLY A 71 16.50 0.76 -2.60
C GLY A 71 15.40 0.99 -1.56
N LEU A 72 14.38 0.13 -1.54
CA LEU A 72 13.32 0.17 -0.52
C LEU A 72 13.86 -0.01 0.89
N ARG A 73 14.86 -0.86 1.10
CA ARG A 73 15.48 -1.03 2.42
C ARG A 73 16.16 0.26 2.87
N ASP A 74 16.91 0.89 1.99
CA ASP A 74 17.62 2.13 2.29
C ASP A 74 16.63 3.30 2.53
N ASP A 75 15.57 3.36 1.73
CA ASP A 75 14.47 4.32 1.89
C ASP A 75 13.74 4.12 3.22
N ILE A 76 13.45 2.87 3.63
CA ILE A 76 12.84 2.56 4.92
C ILE A 76 13.72 3.07 6.07
N ILE A 77 15.04 2.82 6.02
CA ILE A 77 15.98 3.31 7.04
C ILE A 77 16.01 4.84 7.06
N SER A 78 15.91 5.49 5.89
CA SER A 78 15.85 6.94 5.80
C SER A 78 14.55 7.51 6.39
N ILE A 79 13.42 6.83 6.16
CA ILE A 79 12.11 7.19 6.70
C ILE A 79 12.08 7.01 8.22
N GLU A 80 12.64 5.92 8.75
CA GLU A 80 12.77 5.67 10.18
C GLU A 80 13.50 6.82 10.87
N LYS A 81 14.68 7.20 10.36
CA LYS A 81 15.44 8.34 10.88
C LYS A 81 14.69 9.67 10.77
N GLN A 82 13.86 9.85 9.75
CA GLN A 82 13.02 11.04 9.61
C GLN A 82 11.89 11.04 10.64
N ALA A 83 11.26 9.89 10.88
CA ALA A 83 10.24 9.72 11.89
C ALA A 83 10.81 10.01 13.29
N ASP A 84 11.98 9.47 13.62
CA ASP A 84 12.67 9.74 14.90
C ASP A 84 12.88 11.26 15.11
N ARG A 85 13.35 11.96 14.08
CA ARG A 85 13.54 13.42 14.14
C ARG A 85 12.24 14.20 14.32
N VAL A 86 11.17 13.73 13.70
CA VAL A 86 9.84 14.35 13.85
C VAL A 86 9.31 14.10 15.25
N GLU A 87 9.50 12.89 15.80
CA GLU A 87 9.14 12.56 17.18
C GLU A 87 9.86 13.46 18.18
N ASP A 88 11.18 13.62 18.03
CA ASP A 88 11.99 14.52 18.86
C ASP A 88 11.49 15.98 18.78
N GLN A 89 11.19 16.47 17.56
CA GLN A 89 10.66 17.83 17.37
C GLN A 89 9.29 18.02 18.00
N VAL A 90 8.41 17.03 17.91
CA VAL A 90 7.09 17.06 18.55
C VAL A 90 7.25 17.11 20.05
N ARG A 91 8.10 16.27 20.64
CA ARG A 91 8.38 16.26 22.07
C ARG A 91 8.93 17.59 22.57
N ASP A 92 9.91 18.16 21.86
CA ASP A 92 10.47 19.49 22.17
C ASP A 92 9.40 20.59 22.06
N SER A 93 8.51 20.49 21.08
CA SER A 93 7.41 21.43 20.91
C SER A 93 6.40 21.33 22.04
N GLU A 94 6.04 20.11 22.46
CA GLU A 94 5.15 19.89 23.61
C GLU A 94 5.73 20.46 24.90
N GLU A 95 7.02 20.25 25.15
CA GLU A 95 7.71 20.81 26.32
C GLU A 95 7.68 22.36 26.28
N LYS A 96 8.02 22.96 25.14
CA LYS A 96 7.98 24.42 24.97
C LYS A 96 6.58 24.99 25.18
N VAL A 97 5.55 24.32 24.67
CA VAL A 97 4.15 24.71 24.87
C VAL A 97 3.78 24.64 26.35
N ARG A 98 4.16 23.57 27.06
CA ARG A 98 3.93 23.45 28.51
C ARG A 98 4.58 24.59 29.28
N VAL A 99 5.87 24.87 29.03
CA VAL A 99 6.58 25.99 29.68
C VAL A 99 5.95 27.34 29.33
N MET A 100 5.47 27.51 28.10
CA MET A 100 4.79 28.74 27.69
C MET A 100 3.46 28.92 28.43
N ILE A 101 2.68 27.85 28.60
CA ILE A 101 1.43 27.86 29.36
C ILE A 101 1.70 28.21 30.82
N ASP A 102 2.70 27.59 31.45
CA ASP A 102 3.03 27.87 32.86
C ASP A 102 3.43 29.34 33.05
N LYS A 103 4.29 29.87 32.17
CA LYS A 103 4.67 31.29 32.18
C LYS A 103 3.50 32.22 31.88
N ALA A 104 2.59 31.82 30.99
CA ALA A 104 1.40 32.61 30.68
C ALA A 104 0.46 32.66 31.90
N ASN A 105 0.29 31.54 32.61
CA ASN A 105 -0.50 31.47 33.84
C ASN A 105 0.08 32.38 34.93
N GLU A 106 1.39 32.32 35.19
CA GLU A 106 2.06 33.18 36.18
C GLU A 106 1.87 34.67 35.87
N ARG A 107 2.05 35.05 34.59
CA ARG A 107 1.83 36.44 34.13
C ARG A 107 0.36 36.85 34.25
N PHE A 108 -0.56 35.94 33.94
CA PHE A 108 -1.99 36.19 34.03
C PHE A 108 -2.43 36.39 35.48
N GLU A 109 -1.95 35.56 36.41
CA GLU A 109 -2.20 35.71 37.84
C GLU A 109 -1.65 37.03 38.37
N THR A 110 -0.40 37.36 38.04
CA THR A 110 0.20 38.64 38.42
C THR A 110 -0.62 39.83 37.89
N LYS A 111 -1.04 39.79 36.62
CA LYS A 111 -1.83 40.86 36.02
C LYS A 111 -3.24 40.94 36.60
N ARG A 112 -3.85 39.79 36.89
CA ARG A 112 -5.17 39.70 37.54
C ARG A 112 -5.10 40.32 38.93
N ASP A 113 -4.09 39.98 39.72
CA ASP A 113 -3.96 40.47 41.09
C ASP A 113 -3.67 41.98 41.09
N SER A 114 -2.82 42.47 40.17
CA SER A 114 -2.62 43.92 40.00
C SER A 114 -3.91 44.62 39.59
N LEU A 115 -4.66 44.06 38.62
CA LEU A 115 -5.89 44.65 38.13
C LEU A 115 -6.96 44.70 39.22
N LYS A 116 -7.06 43.64 40.03
CA LYS A 116 -7.96 43.59 41.19
C LYS A 116 -7.58 44.67 42.21
N SER A 117 -6.30 44.79 42.55
CA SER A 117 -5.82 45.82 43.47
C SER A 117 -6.08 47.24 42.96
N ASP A 118 -5.85 47.49 41.67
CA ASP A 118 -6.13 48.79 41.07
C ASP A 118 -7.63 49.08 41.06
N THR A 119 -8.45 48.11 40.69
CA THR A 119 -9.92 48.25 40.71
C THR A 119 -10.44 48.51 42.12
N ASP A 120 -9.94 47.80 43.13
CA ASP A 120 -10.34 47.99 44.53
C ASP A 120 -9.96 49.39 45.03
N ARG A 121 -8.81 49.95 44.60
CA ARG A 121 -8.42 51.33 44.90
C ARG A 121 -9.34 52.33 44.20
N ASP A 122 -9.56 52.16 42.90
CA ASP A 122 -10.38 53.06 42.09
C ASP A 122 -11.84 53.09 42.59
N MET A 123 -12.36 51.95 43.05
CA MET A 123 -13.69 51.85 43.66
C MET A 123 -13.78 52.59 44.99
N LYS A 124 -12.76 52.49 45.86
CA LYS A 124 -12.70 53.26 47.11
C LYS A 124 -12.62 54.76 46.84
N GLU A 125 -11.78 55.18 45.91
CA GLU A 125 -11.69 56.60 45.52
C GLU A 125 -13.01 57.11 44.93
N LEU A 126 -13.75 56.27 44.19
CA LEU A 126 -15.08 56.60 43.69
C LEU A 126 -16.09 56.74 44.84
N GLU A 127 -16.07 55.82 45.81
CA GLU A 127 -16.91 55.84 47.01
C GLU A 127 -16.66 57.10 47.85
N ASP A 128 -15.41 57.41 48.17
CA ASP A 128 -15.01 58.62 48.92
C ASP A 128 -15.48 59.90 48.20
N ARG A 129 -15.35 59.95 46.87
CA ARG A 129 -15.82 61.08 46.06
C ARG A 129 -17.34 61.20 46.04
N LEU A 130 -18.07 60.09 46.04
CA LEU A 130 -19.52 60.06 46.11
C LEU A 130 -20.00 60.50 47.50
N GLU A 131 -19.39 59.99 48.57
CA GLU A 131 -19.69 60.37 49.95
C GLU A 131 -19.44 61.86 50.18
N ALA A 132 -18.29 62.38 49.74
CA ALA A 132 -17.99 63.81 49.85
C ALA A 132 -19.00 64.69 49.08
N LYS A 133 -19.50 64.24 47.92
CA LYS A 133 -20.56 64.94 47.17
C LYS A 133 -21.90 64.88 47.89
N LEU A 134 -22.28 63.72 48.41
CA LEU A 134 -23.50 63.50 49.18
C LEU A 134 -23.49 64.37 50.44
N GLN A 135 -22.38 64.40 51.16
CA GLN A 135 -22.21 65.22 52.35
C GLN A 135 -22.29 66.71 52.03
N ARG A 136 -21.67 67.20 50.94
CA ARG A 136 -21.87 68.61 50.50
C ARG A 136 -23.33 68.93 50.16
N ALA A 137 -24.06 68.00 49.57
CA ALA A 137 -25.48 68.19 49.25
C ALA A 137 -26.35 68.18 50.52
N LEU A 138 -26.00 67.35 51.52
CA LEU A 138 -26.66 67.30 52.84
C LEU A 138 -26.33 68.52 53.70
N ASP A 139 -25.08 68.97 53.70
CA ASP A 139 -24.59 70.12 54.47
C ASP A 139 -25.04 71.45 53.87
N ASN A 140 -25.42 71.47 52.58
CA ASN A 140 -26.06 72.60 51.92
C ASN A 140 -27.47 72.27 51.42
N PRO A 141 -28.44 72.02 52.34
CA PRO A 141 -29.79 71.61 51.98
C PRO A 141 -30.61 72.72 51.31
N LEU A 142 -30.04 73.92 51.09
CA LEU A 142 -30.69 75.10 50.52
C LEU A 142 -29.85 75.74 49.39
N SER A 143 -29.01 74.97 48.68
CA SER A 143 -28.45 75.44 47.39
C SER A 143 -29.41 75.20 46.23
N ASP A 144 -30.56 75.84 46.34
CA ASP A 144 -31.30 76.46 45.23
C ASP A 144 -31.78 77.84 45.72
#